data_AF-A0A7K2LV31-F1
#
_entry.id   AF-A0A7K2LV31-F1
#
_cell.length_a   1.000
_cell.length_b   1.000
_cell.length_c   1.000
_cell.angle_alpha   90.00
_cell.angle_beta   90.00
_cell.angle_gamma   90.00
#
_symmetry.space_group_name_H-M   'P 1'
#
loop_
_entity.id
_entity.type
_entity.pdbx_description
1 polymer ?
#
loop_
_entity_poly.entity_id
_entity_poly.type
_entity_poly.pdbx_seq_one_letter_code
_entity_poly.pdbx_strand_id
1 'polypeptide(L)'
;PDRNAGFSSSDPGRLFLPTIMDPVYGYQVTNVEASMSSPSSLLHWTRRMIEIRKQNPAFGLGSYTELQSSNPAVLAFLREYRDDLVLCVHNFSRFAQPTEL
;
A
#
# COMPACT_ATOMS: atom_id res chain seq x y z
N PRO A 1 8.93 -13.99 18.06
CA PRO A 1 9.24 -12.55 17.99
C PRO A 1 10.44 -12.22 18.87
N ASP A 2 11.51 -11.71 18.26
CA ASP A 2 12.72 -11.33 18.98
C ASP A 2 12.51 -10.13 19.90
N ARG A 3 13.38 -10.03 20.91
CA ARG A 3 13.43 -8.91 21.84
C ARG A 3 13.43 -7.57 21.09
N ASN A 4 12.67 -6.60 21.58
CA ASN A 4 12.56 -5.25 20.99
C ASN A 4 12.20 -5.27 19.49
N ALA A 5 11.28 -6.15 19.08
CA ALA A 5 10.87 -6.31 17.68
C ALA A 5 12.02 -6.67 16.70
N GLY A 6 13.15 -7.17 17.21
CA GLY A 6 14.36 -7.40 16.41
C GLY A 6 15.15 -6.13 16.06
N PHE A 7 14.76 -4.95 16.57
CA PHE A 7 15.46 -3.68 16.30
C PHE A 7 16.79 -3.55 17.07
N SER A 8 16.85 -4.06 18.30
CA SER A 8 18.04 -3.99 19.16
C SER A 8 18.07 -5.13 20.17
N SER A 9 19.27 -5.62 20.51
CA SER A 9 19.47 -6.62 21.57
C SER A 9 19.62 -6.01 22.97
N SER A 10 19.67 -4.67 23.08
CA SER A 10 19.83 -3.95 24.34
C SER A 10 18.69 -4.20 25.33
N ASP A 11 18.89 -3.79 26.59
CA ASP A 11 17.79 -3.72 27.54
C ASP A 11 16.64 -2.84 27.00
N PRO A 12 15.36 -3.25 27.11
CA PRO A 12 14.23 -2.46 26.63
C PRO A 12 14.19 -1.05 27.22
N GLY A 13 14.60 -0.88 28.49
CA GLY A 13 14.68 0.43 29.15
C GLY A 13 15.80 1.33 28.63
N ARG A 14 16.70 0.81 27.78
CA ARG A 14 17.78 1.55 27.13
C ARG A 14 17.48 1.91 25.68
N LEU A 15 16.32 1.52 25.14
CA LEU A 15 15.90 1.97 23.82
C LEU A 15 15.66 3.48 23.83
N PHE A 16 16.02 4.16 22.74
CA PHE A 16 15.73 5.58 22.58
C PHE A 16 14.22 5.87 22.66
N LEU A 17 13.41 5.02 22.02
CA LEU A 17 11.96 5.00 22.13
C LEU A 17 11.48 3.55 22.31
N PRO A 18 10.39 3.33 23.07
CA PRO A 18 9.83 2.00 23.25
C PRO A 18 9.23 1.48 21.94
N THR A 19 9.25 0.15 21.77
CA THR A 19 8.49 -0.51 20.71
C THR A 19 6.99 -0.47 21.02
N ILE A 20 6.15 -0.51 19.97
CA ILE A 20 4.70 -0.63 20.11
C ILE A 20 4.33 -2.00 20.69
N MET A 21 3.49 -2.04 21.73
CA MET A 21 3.12 -3.27 22.47
C MET A 21 1.61 -3.43 22.67
N ASP A 22 0.78 -2.57 22.09
CA ASP A 22 -0.67 -2.70 22.20
C ASP A 22 -1.18 -3.94 21.45
N PRO A 23 -2.37 -4.47 21.77
CA PRO A 23 -2.85 -5.73 21.19
C PRO A 23 -3.18 -5.65 19.68
N VAL A 24 -3.30 -4.45 19.10
CA VAL A 24 -3.66 -4.26 17.69
C VAL A 24 -2.41 -4.08 16.83
N TYR A 25 -1.48 -3.21 17.24
CA TYR A 25 -0.29 -2.86 16.45
C TYR A 25 1.03 -3.32 17.07
N GLY A 26 0.99 -4.05 18.18
CA GLY A 26 2.17 -4.58 18.84
C GLY A 26 3.03 -5.43 17.93
N TYR A 27 4.35 -5.36 18.09
CA TYR A 27 5.29 -6.07 17.21
C TYR A 27 5.14 -7.60 17.26
N GLN A 28 4.48 -8.14 18.28
CA GLN A 28 4.15 -9.56 18.37
C GLN A 28 3.23 -10.01 17.24
N VAL A 29 2.33 -9.13 16.77
CA VAL A 29 1.39 -9.41 15.67
C VAL A 29 1.76 -8.66 14.38
N THR A 30 2.38 -7.49 14.48
CA THR A 30 2.77 -6.65 13.33
C THR A 30 4.29 -6.58 13.22
N ASN A 31 4.90 -7.45 12.42
CA ASN A 31 6.34 -7.42 12.14
C ASN A 31 6.66 -7.93 10.73
N VAL A 32 7.89 -7.65 10.29
CA VAL A 32 8.37 -7.97 8.93
C VAL A 32 8.50 -9.47 8.73
N GLU A 33 9.05 -10.22 9.70
CA GLU A 33 9.24 -11.67 9.60
C GLU A 33 7.91 -12.40 9.36
N ALA A 34 6.91 -12.12 10.19
CA ALA A 34 5.55 -12.67 10.04
C ALA A 34 4.88 -12.23 8.73
N SER A 35 5.11 -10.99 8.30
CA SER A 35 4.60 -10.51 7.01
C SER A 35 5.31 -11.16 5.82
N MET A 36 6.60 -11.52 5.94
CA MET A 36 7.37 -12.22 4.92
C MET A 36 7.01 -13.71 4.81
N SER A 37 6.47 -14.33 5.85
CA SER A 37 6.02 -15.72 5.78
C SER A 37 4.61 -15.86 5.21
N SER A 38 3.78 -14.82 5.29
CA SER A 38 2.42 -14.81 4.74
C SER A 38 2.35 -14.18 3.33
N PRO A 39 2.06 -14.95 2.27
CA PRO A 39 1.97 -14.42 0.90
C PRO A 39 0.85 -13.39 0.68
N SER A 40 -0.19 -13.41 1.52
CA SER A 40 -1.30 -12.46 1.48
C SER A 40 -1.08 -11.24 2.40
N SER A 41 0.11 -11.09 2.98
CA SER A 41 0.41 -9.96 3.85
C SER A 41 0.40 -8.62 3.12
N LEU A 42 0.16 -7.54 3.87
CA LEU A 42 0.29 -6.18 3.36
C LEU A 42 1.69 -5.90 2.80
N LEU A 43 2.75 -6.52 3.35
CA LEU A 43 4.12 -6.37 2.84
C LEU A 43 4.26 -6.94 1.42
N HIS A 44 3.78 -8.16 1.19
CA HIS A 44 3.81 -8.77 -0.15
C HIS A 44 2.93 -8.02 -1.13
N TRP A 45 1.72 -7.62 -0.71
CA TRP A 45 0.83 -6.82 -1.53
C TRP A 45 1.49 -5.50 -1.94
N THR A 46 2.08 -4.77 -0.99
CA THR A 46 2.77 -3.51 -1.26
C THR A 46 3.94 -3.70 -2.21
N ARG A 47 4.79 -4.73 -2.01
CA ARG A 47 5.90 -5.04 -2.91
C ARG A 47 5.42 -5.29 -4.33
N ARG A 48 4.37 -6.09 -4.49
CA ARG A 48 3.76 -6.38 -5.80
C ARG A 48 3.22 -5.11 -6.47
N MET A 49 2.54 -4.24 -5.73
CA MET A 49 2.04 -2.97 -6.28
C MET A 49 3.18 -2.03 -6.70
N ILE A 50 4.29 -1.99 -5.96
CA ILE A 50 5.49 -1.23 -6.34
C ILE A 50 6.12 -1.83 -7.62
N GLU A 51 6.20 -3.15 -7.74
CA GLU A 51 6.71 -3.82 -8.94
C GLU A 51 5.86 -3.49 -10.17
N ILE A 52 4.53 -3.60 -10.06
CA ILE A 52 3.60 -3.20 -11.14
C ILE A 52 3.82 -1.72 -11.50
N ARG A 53 3.92 -0.83 -10.50
CA ARG A 53 4.19 0.60 -10.76
C ARG A 53 5.49 0.80 -11.53
N LYS A 54 6.57 0.10 -11.18
CA LYS A 54 7.88 0.22 -11.85
C LYS A 54 7.85 -0.29 -13.29
N GLN A 55 7.01 -1.27 -13.59
CA GLN A 55 6.85 -1.84 -14.93
C GLN A 55 6.05 -0.96 -15.89
N ASN A 56 5.28 0.02 -15.39
CA ASN A 56 4.43 0.89 -16.20
C ASN A 56 4.85 2.36 -15.99
N PRO A 57 5.79 2.89 -16.82
CA PRO A 57 6.30 4.25 -16.71
C PRO A 57 5.23 5.35 -16.70
N ALA A 58 4.05 5.10 -17.28
CA ALA A 58 2.91 6.02 -17.24
C ALA A 58 2.57 6.46 -15.80
N PHE A 59 2.73 5.60 -14.80
CA PHE A 59 2.47 5.97 -13.40
C PHE A 59 3.45 7.01 -12.83
N GLY A 60 4.69 7.05 -13.32
CA GLY A 60 5.74 7.94 -12.83
C GLY A 60 5.91 9.20 -13.67
N LEU A 61 5.87 9.04 -15.00
CA LEU A 61 6.22 10.10 -15.96
C LEU A 61 5.03 10.52 -16.83
N GLY A 62 3.93 9.77 -16.81
CA GLY A 62 2.79 10.04 -17.67
C GLY A 62 1.98 11.25 -17.21
N SER A 63 1.32 11.87 -18.19
CA SER A 63 0.34 12.93 -17.97
C SER A 63 -0.81 12.43 -17.09
N TYR A 64 -1.62 13.35 -16.60
CA TYR A 64 -2.84 13.05 -15.85
C TYR A 64 -4.02 13.66 -16.59
N THR A 65 -5.00 12.83 -16.92
CA THR A 65 -6.27 13.27 -17.48
C THR A 65 -7.39 12.67 -16.65
N GLU A 66 -8.08 13.50 -15.90
CA GLU A 66 -9.25 13.07 -15.13
C GLU A 66 -10.38 12.68 -16.08
N LEU A 67 -11.07 11.58 -15.75
CA LEU A 67 -12.27 11.15 -16.46
C LEU A 67 -13.49 11.46 -15.62
N GLN A 68 -14.50 12.04 -16.25
CA GLN A 68 -15.74 12.34 -15.55
C GLN A 68 -16.55 11.07 -15.36
N SER A 69 -16.60 10.62 -14.11
CA SER A 69 -17.40 9.49 -13.67
C SER A 69 -18.86 9.92 -13.48
N SER A 70 -19.82 9.08 -13.89
CA SER A 70 -21.24 9.30 -13.59
C SER A 70 -21.56 9.20 -12.09
N ASN A 71 -20.65 8.62 -11.30
CA ASN A 71 -20.77 8.46 -9.85
C ASN A 71 -19.68 9.27 -9.10
N PRO A 72 -20.05 10.24 -8.23
CA PRO A 72 -19.09 11.05 -7.49
C PRO A 72 -18.29 10.26 -6.42
N ALA A 73 -18.73 9.05 -6.05
CA ALA A 73 -17.96 8.17 -5.16
C ALA A 73 -16.81 7.45 -5.88
N VAL A 74 -16.76 7.52 -7.22
CA VAL A 74 -15.73 6.87 -8.03
C VAL A 74 -14.86 7.92 -8.70
N LEU A 75 -13.56 7.88 -8.41
CA LEU A 75 -12.53 8.66 -9.09
C LEU A 75 -11.93 7.82 -10.22
N ALA A 76 -11.89 8.36 -11.43
CA ALA A 76 -11.24 7.73 -12.55
C ALA A 76 -10.33 8.71 -13.30
N PHE A 77 -9.19 8.21 -13.78
CA PHE A 77 -8.24 9.02 -14.55
C PHE A 77 -7.35 8.14 -15.42
N LEU A 78 -6.85 8.74 -16.49
CA LEU A 78 -5.82 8.18 -17.36
C LEU A 78 -4.44 8.68 -16.95
N ARG A 79 -3.46 7.78 -17.09
CA ARG A 79 -2.04 8.10 -17.13
C ARG A 79 -1.49 7.67 -18.48
N GLU A 80 -0.92 8.61 -19.23
CA GLU A 80 -0.40 8.33 -20.57
C GLU A 80 1.08 8.75 -20.68
N TYR A 81 1.92 7.85 -21.16
CA TYR A 81 3.32 8.14 -21.46
C TYR A 81 3.78 7.33 -22.67
N ARG A 82 3.99 8.01 -23.81
CA ARG A 82 4.33 7.35 -25.09
C ARG A 82 3.28 6.31 -25.44
N ASP A 83 3.66 5.05 -25.60
CA ASP A 83 2.78 3.94 -25.96
C ASP A 83 2.15 3.25 -24.72
N ASP A 84 2.42 3.74 -23.50
CA ASP A 84 1.86 3.21 -22.24
C ASP A 84 0.66 4.04 -21.79
N LEU A 85 -0.51 3.40 -21.73
CA LEU A 85 -1.78 4.00 -21.32
C LEU A 85 -2.40 3.18 -20.17
N VAL A 86 -2.63 3.83 -19.04
CA VAL A 86 -3.19 3.19 -17.85
C VAL A 86 -4.46 3.92 -17.42
N LEU A 87 -5.57 3.18 -17.35
CA LEU A 87 -6.80 3.62 -16.70
C LEU A 87 -6.79 3.23 -15.23
N CYS A 88 -6.96 4.22 -14.35
CA CYS A 88 -7.08 4.05 -12.91
C CYS A 88 -8.53 4.30 -12.49
N VAL A 89 -9.13 3.40 -11.70
CA VAL A 89 -10.50 3.53 -11.18
C VAL A 89 -10.50 3.21 -9.70
N HIS A 90 -10.98 4.15 -8.87
CA HIS A 90 -10.94 4.06 -7.42
C HIS A 90 -12.33 4.35 -6.83
N ASN A 91 -12.91 3.37 -6.13
CA ASN A 91 -14.14 3.54 -5.36
C ASN A 91 -13.81 4.02 -3.94
N PHE A 92 -14.33 5.19 -3.55
CA PHE A 92 -14.16 5.78 -2.21
C PHE A 92 -15.34 5.48 -1.28
N SER A 93 -16.39 4.82 -1.76
CA SER A 93 -17.45 4.29 -0.93
C SER A 93 -17.02 2.98 -0.27
N ARG A 94 -17.51 2.74 0.96
CA ARG A 94 -17.40 1.43 1.61
C ARG A 94 -18.33 0.36 1.01
N PHE A 95 -19.19 0.75 0.08
CA PHE A 95 -20.15 -0.13 -0.59
C PHE A 95 -19.77 -0.31 -2.07
N ALA A 96 -20.29 -1.36 -2.70
CA ALA A 96 -20.17 -1.52 -4.15
C ALA A 96 -20.85 -0.34 -4.87
N GLN A 97 -20.21 0.17 -5.94
CA GLN A 97 -20.67 1.34 -6.70
C GLN A 97 -20.53 1.08 -8.20
N PRO A 98 -21.60 1.26 -9.00
CA PRO A 98 -21.48 1.33 -10.45
C PRO A 98 -21.00 2.71 -10.90
N THR A 99 -20.35 2.78 -12.05
CA THR A 99 -20.08 4.04 -12.76
C THR A 99 -19.93 3.80 -14.26
N GLU A 100 -20.13 4.86 -15.04
CA GLU A 100 -19.84 4.96 -16.46
C GLU A 100 -18.73 6.00 -16.66
N LEU A 101 -17.78 5.72 -17.57
CA LEU A 101 -16.57 6.52 -17.85
C LEU A 101 -16.49 6.90 -19.34
#